data_AF-A0A354TG46-F1
#
_entry.id   AF-A0A354TG46-F1
#
_cell.length_a   1.000
_cell.length_b   1.000
_cell.length_c   1.000
_cell.angle_alpha   90.00
_cell.angle_beta   90.00
_cell.angle_gamma   90.00
#
_symmetry.space_group_name_H-M   'P 1'
#
loop_
_entity.id
_entity.type
_entity.pdbx_description
1 polymer ?
#
loop_
_entity_poly.entity_id
_entity_poly.type
_entity_poly.pdbx_seq_one_letter_code
_entity_poly.pdbx_strand_id
1 'polypeptide(L)'
;MSALSNDPARCEVMNLGYGPQGHGPYLVRQEGYEPGSSTFKPQRFVLQKDGRWLLNLAFVMLPEAEQEKQLFHHLTDVLLFLDGLSDKPVQADAKLPPGTNADEIMAHFEQCARRILRGMRTCTVTPARG
;
A
#
# COMPACT_ATOMS: atom_id res chain seq x y z
N MET A 1 12.54 11.70 -6.50
CA MET A 1 11.97 10.50 -5.85
C MET A 1 13.07 9.52 -5.56
N SER A 2 12.89 8.66 -4.56
CA SER A 2 13.92 7.80 -3.99
C SER A 2 13.48 6.34 -3.99
N ALA A 3 14.44 5.42 -3.85
CA ALA A 3 14.17 4.00 -3.69
C ALA A 3 13.23 3.77 -2.49
N LEU A 4 12.40 2.72 -2.57
CA LEU A 4 11.58 2.29 -1.44
C LEU A 4 12.44 2.12 -0.18
N SER A 5 11.85 2.46 0.96
CA SER A 5 12.51 2.42 2.26
C SER A 5 11.52 2.09 3.34
N ASN A 6 12.01 1.34 4.33
CA ASN A 6 11.27 1.02 5.55
C ASN A 6 11.31 2.16 6.58
N ASP A 7 11.89 3.31 6.26
CA ASP A 7 11.84 4.52 7.09
C ASP A 7 10.37 4.98 7.25
N PRO A 8 9.82 4.98 8.48
CA PRO A 8 8.45 5.42 8.73
C PRO A 8 8.21 6.87 8.30
N ALA A 9 9.20 7.76 8.37
CA ALA A 9 9.06 9.15 7.95
C ALA A 9 8.77 9.30 6.44
N ARG A 10 9.05 8.25 5.66
CA ARG A 10 8.81 8.19 4.22
C ARG A 10 7.54 7.43 3.85
N CYS A 11 6.75 7.01 4.84
CA CYS A 11 5.52 6.25 4.63
C CYS A 11 4.29 7.15 4.73
N GLU A 12 3.27 6.81 3.94
CA GLU A 12 1.94 7.42 3.96
C GLU A 12 0.96 6.46 4.62
N VAL A 13 0.23 6.91 5.63
CA VAL A 13 -0.89 6.16 6.21
C VAL A 13 -2.17 6.59 5.52
N MET A 14 -2.82 5.63 4.87
CA MET A 14 -4.12 5.79 4.20
C MET A 14 -5.23 5.37 5.16
N ASN A 15 -6.07 6.29 5.61
CA ASN A 15 -7.27 5.98 6.38
C ASN A 15 -8.45 5.75 5.44
N LEU A 16 -8.96 4.51 5.38
CA LEU A 16 -10.06 4.14 4.50
C LEU A 16 -11.44 4.62 5.00
N GLY A 17 -11.54 5.08 6.25
CA GLY A 17 -12.64 5.91 6.75
C GLY A 17 -13.96 5.21 7.07
N TYR A 18 -13.99 3.88 7.12
CA TYR A 18 -15.23 3.11 7.40
C TYR A 18 -15.21 2.34 8.72
N GLY A 19 -14.21 2.57 9.58
CA GLY A 19 -14.22 2.17 10.98
C GLY A 19 -15.02 3.15 11.87
N PRO A 20 -15.12 2.87 13.18
CA PRO A 20 -15.84 3.72 14.12
C PRO A 20 -15.37 5.17 14.04
N GLN A 21 -16.33 6.12 13.96
CA GLN A 21 -16.07 7.56 13.88
C GLN A 21 -15.18 7.98 12.68
N GLY A 22 -15.11 7.14 11.62
CA GLY A 22 -14.27 7.42 10.45
C GLY A 22 -12.79 7.08 10.64
N HIS A 23 -12.43 6.37 11.72
CA HIS A 23 -11.07 5.93 11.99
C HIS A 23 -10.84 4.51 11.51
N GLY A 24 -9.96 4.39 10.51
CA GLY A 24 -9.54 3.13 9.93
C GLY A 24 -10.60 2.50 9.01
N PRO A 25 -10.35 1.26 8.57
CA PRO A 25 -9.05 0.61 8.66
C PRO A 25 -7.99 1.35 7.83
N TYR A 26 -6.74 1.04 8.08
CA TYR A 26 -5.58 1.72 7.54
C TYR A 26 -4.80 0.80 6.60
N LEU A 27 -4.21 1.41 5.57
CA LEU A 27 -3.14 0.84 4.77
C LEU A 27 -1.92 1.75 4.87
N VAL A 28 -0.74 1.21 4.57
CA VAL A 28 0.47 2.01 4.41
C VAL A 28 0.89 1.97 2.95
N ARG A 29 1.27 3.14 2.44
CA ARG A 29 1.72 3.34 1.07
C ARG A 29 3.04 4.10 1.04
N GLN A 30 3.78 3.91 -0.05
CA GLN A 30 4.90 4.75 -0.41
C GLN A 30 4.96 4.91 -1.93
N GLU A 31 5.32 6.10 -2.39
CA GLU A 31 5.72 6.34 -3.78
C GLU A 31 7.24 6.27 -3.89
N GLY A 32 7.73 5.49 -4.85
CA GLY A 32 9.16 5.25 -5.04
C GLY A 32 9.42 4.24 -6.15
N TYR A 33 10.65 3.78 -6.25
CA TYR A 33 11.03 2.69 -7.15
C TYR A 33 11.66 1.55 -6.36
N GLU A 34 11.57 0.32 -6.90
CA GLU A 34 12.18 -0.86 -6.31
C GLU A 34 13.70 -0.65 -6.09
N PRO A 35 14.26 -1.02 -4.93
CA PRO A 35 15.71 -0.98 -4.71
C PRO A 35 16.46 -1.78 -5.79
N GLY A 36 17.42 -1.15 -6.46
CA GLY A 36 18.17 -1.78 -7.55
C GLY A 36 17.51 -1.72 -8.93
N SER A 37 16.33 -1.10 -9.06
CA SER A 37 15.71 -0.85 -10.37
C SER A 37 16.60 0.04 -11.25
N SER A 38 16.87 -0.41 -12.47
CA SER A 38 17.64 0.35 -13.48
C SER A 38 16.83 1.41 -14.21
N THR A 39 15.50 1.34 -14.13
CA THR A 39 14.60 2.28 -14.82
C THR A 39 14.24 3.48 -13.97
N PHE A 40 14.41 3.38 -12.65
CA PHE A 40 14.06 4.41 -11.67
C PHE A 40 12.62 4.93 -11.81
N LYS A 41 11.74 4.16 -12.48
CA LYS A 41 10.37 4.56 -12.75
C LYS A 41 9.58 4.55 -11.44
N PRO A 42 9.04 5.69 -11.00
CA PRO A 42 8.29 5.73 -9.77
C PRO A 42 6.93 5.06 -9.90
N GLN A 43 6.54 4.35 -8.87
CA GLN A 43 5.27 3.65 -8.74
C GLN A 43 4.79 3.75 -7.29
N ARG A 44 3.52 3.41 -7.07
CA ARG A 44 2.94 3.32 -5.73
C ARG A 44 2.99 1.89 -5.25
N PHE A 45 3.37 1.71 -3.98
CA PHE A 45 3.46 0.42 -3.33
C PHE A 45 2.64 0.43 -2.05
N VAL A 46 1.94 -0.67 -1.78
CA VAL A 46 1.20 -0.93 -0.53
C VAL A 46 2.03 -1.89 0.30
N LEU A 47 2.32 -1.51 1.54
CA LEU A 47 3.03 -2.36 2.48
C LEU A 47 2.11 -3.47 2.98
N GLN A 48 2.52 -4.71 2.78
CA GLN A 48 1.84 -5.91 3.27
C GLN A 48 2.22 -6.16 4.74
N LYS A 49 1.37 -6.88 5.49
CA LYS A 49 1.63 -7.22 6.90
C LYS A 49 2.80 -8.18 7.12
N ASP A 50 3.30 -8.82 6.06
CA ASP A 50 4.53 -9.61 6.11
C ASP A 50 5.81 -8.74 5.94
N GLY A 51 5.66 -7.43 5.74
CA GLY A 51 6.76 -6.48 5.60
C GLY A 51 7.22 -6.24 4.16
N ARG A 52 6.59 -6.86 3.15
CA ARG A 52 6.91 -6.64 1.73
C ARG A 52 6.12 -5.48 1.14
N TRP A 53 6.77 -4.71 0.27
CA TRP A 53 6.15 -3.67 -0.54
C TRP A 53 5.57 -4.28 -1.82
N LEU A 54 4.26 -4.31 -1.96
CA LEU A 54 3.58 -4.81 -3.15
C LEU A 54 3.17 -3.65 -4.05
N LEU A 55 3.41 -3.77 -5.37
CA LEU A 55 2.91 -2.79 -6.34
C LEU A 55 1.39 -2.55 -6.13
N ASN A 56 0.97 -1.30 -6.03
CA ASN A 56 -0.42 -0.94 -5.74
C ASN A 56 -1.39 -1.57 -6.77
N LEU A 57 -1.00 -1.63 -8.04
CA LEU A 57 -1.80 -2.30 -9.08
C LEU A 57 -1.92 -3.81 -8.85
N ALA A 58 -0.85 -4.47 -8.39
CA ALA A 58 -0.92 -5.89 -8.04
C ALA A 58 -1.79 -6.13 -6.80
N PHE A 59 -1.78 -5.22 -5.82
CA PHE A 59 -2.67 -5.27 -4.66
C PHE A 59 -4.16 -5.24 -5.06
N VAL A 60 -4.54 -4.38 -6.01
CA VAL A 60 -5.92 -4.28 -6.53
C VAL A 60 -6.41 -5.61 -7.11
N MET A 61 -5.50 -6.40 -7.69
CA MET A 61 -5.80 -7.68 -8.32
C MET A 61 -5.92 -8.84 -7.32
N LEU A 62 -5.52 -8.66 -6.06
CA LEU A 62 -5.68 -9.69 -5.04
C LEU A 62 -7.17 -10.02 -4.80
N PRO A 63 -7.51 -11.26 -4.43
CA PRO A 63 -8.82 -11.58 -3.88
C PRO A 63 -9.15 -10.68 -2.69
N GLU A 64 -10.42 -10.30 -2.52
CA GLU A 64 -10.84 -9.37 -1.45
C GLU A 64 -10.44 -9.89 -0.05
N ALA A 65 -10.55 -11.20 0.18
CA ALA A 65 -10.11 -11.82 1.43
C ALA A 65 -8.60 -11.64 1.71
N GLU A 66 -7.75 -11.63 0.67
CA GLU A 66 -6.32 -11.37 0.82
C GLU A 66 -6.03 -9.88 1.04
N GLN A 67 -6.79 -8.98 0.41
CA GLN A 67 -6.73 -7.54 0.67
C GLN A 67 -7.12 -7.23 2.12
N GLU A 68 -8.20 -7.84 2.62
CA GLU A 68 -8.69 -7.66 3.99
C GLU A 68 -7.65 -8.05 5.04
N LYS A 69 -6.89 -9.12 4.81
CA LYS A 69 -5.81 -9.54 5.72
C LYS A 69 -4.75 -8.45 5.92
N GLN A 70 -4.55 -7.57 4.95
CA GLN A 70 -3.52 -6.51 5.01
C GLN A 70 -3.95 -5.27 5.79
N LEU A 71 -5.23 -5.15 6.13
CA LEU A 71 -5.78 -3.97 6.79
C LEU A 71 -5.35 -3.88 8.27
N PHE A 72 -4.88 -2.71 8.70
CA PHE A 72 -4.68 -2.40 10.11
C PHE A 72 -5.94 -1.75 10.67
N HIS A 73 -6.47 -2.23 11.78
CA HIS A 73 -7.70 -1.66 12.35
C HIS A 73 -7.44 -0.48 13.28
N HIS A 74 -6.24 -0.40 13.85
CA HIS A 74 -5.82 0.67 14.74
C HIS A 74 -4.56 1.36 14.21
N LEU A 75 -4.50 2.69 14.38
CA LEU A 75 -3.33 3.47 13.98
C LEU A 75 -2.08 3.06 14.78
N THR A 76 -2.24 2.71 16.05
CA THR A 76 -1.15 2.21 16.90
C THR A 76 -0.48 0.98 16.31
N ASP A 77 -1.26 0.06 15.73
CA ASP A 77 -0.73 -1.14 15.08
C ASP A 77 0.15 -0.79 13.88
N VAL A 78 -0.25 0.23 13.10
CA VAL A 78 0.54 0.74 11.98
C VAL A 78 1.89 1.27 12.47
N LEU A 79 1.88 2.09 13.52
CA LEU A 79 3.10 2.71 14.04
C LEU A 79 4.07 1.67 14.61
N LEU A 80 3.57 0.72 15.40
CA LEU A 80 4.37 -0.39 15.93
C LEU A 80 4.94 -1.27 14.83
N PHE A 81 4.13 -1.53 13.78
CA PHE A 81 4.56 -2.32 12.64
C PHE A 81 5.70 -1.65 11.86
N LEU A 82 5.58 -0.34 11.59
CA LEU A 82 6.61 0.43 10.90
C LEU A 82 7.90 0.55 11.70
N ASP A 83 7.81 0.75 13.01
CA ASP A 83 8.97 0.77 13.90
C ASP A 83 9.73 -0.57 13.84
N GLY A 84 9.00 -1.70 13.93
CA GLY A 84 9.58 -3.04 13.81
C GLY A 84 10.07 -3.44 12.41
N LEU A 85 9.86 -2.60 11.39
CA LEU A 85 10.32 -2.79 10.02
C LEU A 85 11.56 -1.93 9.70
N SER A 86 11.82 -0.88 10.48
CA SER A 86 12.76 0.20 10.14
C SER A 86 14.20 -0.30 9.86
N ASP A 87 14.66 -1.31 10.59
CA ASP A 87 16.01 -1.88 10.45
C ASP A 87 16.09 -3.10 9.52
N LYS A 88 14.96 -3.48 8.90
CA LYS A 88 14.91 -4.66 8.02
C LYS A 88 15.24 -4.27 6.59
N PRO A 89 15.83 -5.19 5.80
CA PRO A 89 16.03 -4.95 4.38
C PRO A 89 14.69 -4.73 3.67
N VAL A 90 14.68 -3.80 2.71
CA VAL A 90 13.50 -3.52 1.90
C VAL A 90 13.28 -4.68 0.93
N GLN A 91 12.10 -5.27 0.98
CA GLN A 91 11.64 -6.28 0.04
C GLN A 91 10.50 -5.70 -0.79
N ALA A 92 10.61 -5.74 -2.11
CA ALA A 92 9.60 -5.20 -3.00
C ALA A 92 9.20 -6.23 -4.06
N ASP A 93 7.92 -6.27 -4.39
CA ASP A 93 7.37 -6.98 -5.54
C ASP A 93 6.74 -5.94 -6.47
N ALA A 94 7.54 -5.48 -7.44
CA ALA A 94 7.17 -4.47 -8.42
C ALA A 94 6.55 -5.06 -9.69
N LYS A 95 6.28 -6.37 -9.73
CA LYS A 95 5.78 -7.04 -10.93
C LYS A 95 4.26 -7.11 -10.91
N LEU A 96 3.68 -6.92 -12.09
CA LEU A 96 2.30 -7.31 -12.32
C LEU A 96 2.21 -8.83 -12.52
N PRO A 97 1.09 -9.47 -12.16
CA PRO A 97 0.85 -10.86 -12.50
C PRO A 97 1.02 -11.10 -14.01
N PRO A 98 1.58 -12.24 -14.43
CA PRO A 98 1.75 -12.56 -15.84
C PRO A 98 0.42 -12.46 -16.61
N GLY A 99 0.45 -11.87 -17.80
CA GLY A 99 -0.74 -11.74 -18.67
C GLY A 99 -1.70 -10.63 -18.28
N THR A 100 -1.32 -9.72 -17.37
CA THR A 100 -2.14 -8.54 -17.01
C THR A 100 -1.60 -7.26 -17.63
N ASN A 101 -2.49 -6.42 -18.14
CA ASN A 101 -2.17 -5.08 -18.64
C ASN A 101 -2.55 -4.02 -17.60
N ALA A 102 -1.65 -3.07 -17.32
CA ALA A 102 -1.88 -1.99 -16.36
C ALA A 102 -3.15 -1.17 -16.68
N ASP A 103 -3.44 -0.93 -17.96
CA ASP A 103 -4.61 -0.16 -18.38
C ASP A 103 -5.91 -0.90 -18.09
N GLU A 104 -5.93 -2.22 -18.28
CA GLU A 104 -7.08 -3.08 -17.97
C GLU A 104 -7.33 -3.16 -16.46
N ILE A 105 -6.26 -3.22 -15.66
CA ILE A 105 -6.36 -3.20 -14.19
C ILE A 105 -6.93 -1.87 -13.72
N MET A 106 -6.49 -0.75 -14.29
CA MET A 106 -6.99 0.58 -13.96
C MET A 106 -8.47 0.73 -14.34
N ALA A 107 -8.87 0.27 -15.52
CA ALA A 107 -10.27 0.27 -15.93
C ALA A 107 -11.14 -0.59 -14.99
N HIS A 108 -10.66 -1.78 -14.60
CA HIS A 108 -11.32 -2.61 -13.60
C HIS A 108 -11.42 -1.89 -12.25
N PHE A 109 -10.35 -1.26 -11.78
CA PHE A 109 -10.32 -0.50 -10.52
C PHE A 109 -11.34 0.65 -10.49
N GLU A 110 -11.46 1.40 -11.58
CA GLU A 110 -12.40 2.52 -11.69
C GLU A 110 -13.86 2.07 -11.60
N GLN A 111 -14.16 0.89 -12.15
CA GLN A 111 -15.48 0.29 -12.16
C GLN A 111 -15.76 -0.56 -10.91
N CYS A 112 -14.74 -0.90 -10.11
CA CYS A 112 -14.90 -1.82 -9.00
C CYS A 112 -15.60 -1.15 -7.80
N ALA A 113 -16.75 -1.71 -7.40
CA ALA A 113 -17.50 -1.28 -6.22
C ALA A 113 -17.01 -1.89 -4.90
N ARG A 114 -15.91 -2.67 -4.91
CA ARG A 114 -15.36 -3.30 -3.70
C ARG A 114 -14.98 -2.24 -2.67
N ARG A 115 -15.31 -2.51 -1.41
CA ARG A 115 -15.21 -1.55 -0.30
C ARG A 115 -13.80 -0.99 -0.13
N ILE A 116 -12.78 -1.86 -0.12
CA ILE A 116 -11.38 -1.44 0.06
C ILE A 116 -10.93 -0.53 -1.07
N LEU A 117 -11.22 -0.91 -2.31
CA LEU A 117 -10.81 -0.18 -3.51
C LEU A 117 -11.51 1.20 -3.57
N ARG A 118 -12.80 1.26 -3.24
CA ARG A 118 -13.50 2.52 -3.04
C ARG A 118 -12.86 3.36 -1.92
N GLY A 119 -12.53 2.74 -0.79
CA GLY A 119 -11.84 3.38 0.32
C GLY A 119 -10.50 4.00 -0.11
N MET A 120 -9.68 3.28 -0.88
CA MET A 120 -8.40 3.78 -1.40
C MET A 120 -8.57 5.01 -2.31
N ARG A 121 -9.69 5.12 -3.04
CA ARG A 121 -9.98 6.29 -3.90
C ARG A 121 -10.34 7.54 -3.11
N THR A 122 -11.02 7.36 -1.97
CA THR A 122 -11.55 8.48 -1.18
C THR A 122 -10.86 8.65 0.17
N CYS A 123 -9.78 7.91 0.43
CA CYS A 123 -9.08 7.92 1.71
C CYS A 123 -8.46 9.28 2.01
N THR A 124 -8.29 9.55 3.30
CA THR A 124 -7.37 10.60 3.74
C THR A 124 -5.98 10.01 3.90
N VAL A 125 -4.96 10.78 3.51
CA VAL A 125 -3.55 10.37 3.56
C VAL A 125 -2.80 11.29 4.50
N THR A 126 -2.04 10.70 5.41
CA THR A 126 -1.21 11.44 6.38
C THR A 126 0.20 10.86 6.41
N PRO A 127 1.25 11.69 6.62
CA PRO A 127 2.60 11.17 6.89
C PRO A 127 2.58 10.26 8.13
N ALA A 128 3.30 9.14 8.09
CA ALA A 128 3.33 8.21 9.23
C ALA A 128 4.12 8.76 10.43
N ARG A 129 5.06 9.69 10.19
CA ARG A 129 5.67 10.56 11.20
C ARG A 129 5.69 11.98 10.65
N GLY A 130 5.28 12.95 11.48
CA GLY A 130 5.34 14.39 11.21
C GLY A 130 6.15 15.09 12.28
#